data_AF-A0A645IEW0-F1
#
_entry.id   AF-A0A645IEW0-F1
#
_cell.length_a   1.000
_cell.length_b   1.000
_cell.length_c   1.000
_cell.angle_alpha   90.00
_cell.angle_beta   90.00
_cell.angle_gamma   90.00
#
_symmetry.space_group_name_H-M   'P 1'
#
loop_
_entity.id
_entity.type
_entity.pdbx_description
1 polymer ?
#
loop_
_entity_poly.entity_id
_entity_poly.type
_entity_poly.pdbx_seq_one_letter_code
_entity_poly.pdbx_strand_id
1 'polypeptide(L)'
;MKKIIALSVCVIFCSTLIYAQELNPEQAAEFNRLKLSVDERSSFVGSLSYRTGSMSASQIKSWIGYQGFTRISETEFYSIAGYQKEALEATKFAKTTSTMVWGGFGVAMVGLGIMLLTMNDFSSLGLYGGGVLVIGGSIPMLIGAYRTNWSTVGNAMSVAEEYNIRLKKKIESSAK
;
A
#
# COMPACT_ATOMS: atom_id res chain seq x y z
N MET A 1 -48.87 30.46 -0.78
CA MET A 1 -47.46 30.16 -0.39
C MET A 1 -47.24 28.71 0.06
N LYS A 2 -48.03 28.14 0.99
CA LYS A 2 -47.85 26.75 1.46
C LYS A 2 -47.88 25.66 0.35
N LYS A 3 -48.67 25.86 -0.71
CA LYS A 3 -48.78 24.91 -1.84
C LYS A 3 -47.54 24.88 -2.76
N ILE A 4 -46.75 25.96 -2.82
CA ILE A 4 -45.56 26.05 -3.67
C ILE A 4 -44.36 25.36 -2.99
N ILE A 5 -44.28 25.47 -1.65
CA ILE A 5 -43.24 24.81 -0.85
C ILE A 5 -43.44 23.28 -0.84
N ALA A 6 -44.69 22.79 -0.81
CA ALA A 6 -44.97 21.37 -0.90
C ALA A 6 -44.56 20.76 -2.26
N LEU A 7 -44.70 21.53 -3.35
CA LEU A 7 -44.34 21.06 -4.69
C LEU A 7 -42.82 20.99 -4.88
N SER A 8 -42.06 21.96 -4.37
CA SER A 8 -40.59 21.99 -4.48
C SER A 8 -39.92 20.87 -3.67
N VAL A 9 -40.45 20.56 -2.47
CA VAL A 9 -39.94 19.44 -1.65
C VAL A 9 -40.19 18.09 -2.33
N CYS A 10 -41.34 17.91 -2.99
CA CYS A 10 -41.66 16.67 -3.71
C CYS A 10 -40.74 16.45 -4.93
N VAL A 11 -40.41 17.51 -5.67
CA VAL A 11 -39.50 17.41 -6.83
C VAL A 11 -38.06 17.11 -6.40
N ILE A 12 -37.61 17.66 -5.27
CA ILE A 12 -36.28 17.37 -4.70
C ILE A 12 -36.22 15.93 -4.15
N PHE A 13 -37.32 15.42 -3.58
CA PHE A 13 -37.37 14.05 -3.07
C PHE A 13 -37.50 13.00 -4.19
N CYS A 14 -38.18 13.32 -5.30
CA CYS A 14 -38.25 12.43 -6.46
C CYS A 14 -36.93 12.36 -7.24
N SER A 15 -36.13 13.43 -7.28
CA SER A 15 -34.85 13.41 -8.00
C SER A 15 -33.75 12.63 -7.28
N THR A 16 -33.82 12.48 -5.95
CA THR A 16 -32.88 11.65 -5.18
C THR A 16 -33.23 10.15 -5.22
N LEU A 17 -34.50 9.79 -5.43
CA LEU A 17 -34.95 8.40 -5.55
C LEU A 17 -34.54 7.72 -6.87
N ILE A 18 -34.20 8.49 -7.92
CA ILE A 18 -33.79 7.95 -9.23
C ILE A 18 -32.35 7.37 -9.18
N TYR A 19 -31.55 7.70 -8.16
CA TYR A 19 -30.15 7.28 -8.06
C TYR A 19 -29.90 5.99 -7.26
N ALA A 20 -30.95 5.37 -6.72
CA ALA A 20 -30.87 4.10 -6.01
C ALA A 20 -31.47 2.95 -6.82
N GLN A 21 -31.08 2.79 -8.09
CA GLN A 21 -31.27 1.49 -8.75
C GLN A 21 -30.35 0.48 -8.03
N GLU A 22 -30.97 -0.43 -7.28
CA GLU A 22 -30.29 -1.59 -6.74
C GLU A 22 -29.89 -2.51 -7.89
N LEU A 23 -28.61 -2.94 -7.89
CA LEU A 23 -28.12 -3.93 -8.85
C LEU A 23 -28.91 -5.23 -8.65
N ASN A 24 -29.29 -5.90 -9.75
CA ASN A 24 -29.89 -7.22 -9.63
C ASN A 24 -28.87 -8.22 -9.00
N PRO A 25 -29.30 -9.39 -8.49
CA PRO A 25 -28.40 -10.31 -7.78
C PRO A 25 -27.17 -10.73 -8.59
N GLU A 26 -27.31 -10.93 -9.90
CA GLU A 26 -26.22 -11.31 -10.79
C GLU A 26 -25.21 -10.18 -11.00
N GLN A 27 -25.70 -8.97 -11.27
CA GLN A 27 -24.92 -7.74 -11.39
C GLN A 27 -24.20 -7.41 -10.07
N ALA A 28 -24.85 -7.64 -8.93
CA ALA A 28 -24.26 -7.45 -7.62
C ALA A 28 -23.13 -8.46 -7.37
N ALA A 29 -23.31 -9.72 -7.78
CA ALA A 29 -22.28 -10.74 -7.69
C ALA A 29 -21.06 -10.39 -8.57
N GLU A 30 -21.30 -9.96 -9.82
CA GLU A 30 -20.24 -9.53 -10.73
C GLU A 30 -19.51 -8.29 -10.20
N PHE A 31 -20.24 -7.27 -9.73
CA PHE A 31 -19.66 -6.08 -9.12
C PHE A 31 -18.79 -6.45 -7.92
N ASN A 32 -19.28 -7.32 -7.02
CA ASN A 32 -18.51 -7.76 -5.86
C ASN A 32 -17.24 -8.54 -6.23
N ARG A 33 -17.22 -9.25 -7.35
CA ARG A 33 -16.04 -9.96 -7.86
C ARG A 33 -14.99 -9.00 -8.42
N LEU A 34 -15.42 -7.92 -9.06
CA LEU A 34 -14.54 -7.03 -9.82
C LEU A 34 -14.14 -5.75 -9.08
N LYS A 35 -14.92 -5.34 -8.07
CA LYS A 35 -14.67 -4.10 -7.32
C LYS A 35 -13.28 -4.10 -6.68
N LEU A 36 -12.69 -2.93 -6.61
CA LEU A 36 -11.47 -2.69 -5.86
C LEU A 36 -11.81 -2.26 -4.44
N SER A 37 -11.05 -2.75 -3.46
CA SER A 37 -11.12 -2.29 -2.08
C SER A 37 -9.72 -2.09 -1.50
N VAL A 38 -9.64 -1.23 -0.48
CA VAL A 38 -8.39 -0.85 0.18
C VAL A 38 -8.58 -1.07 1.68
N ASP A 39 -7.66 -1.84 2.28
CA ASP A 39 -7.58 -2.08 3.71
C ASP A 39 -6.41 -1.28 4.29
N GLU A 40 -6.67 -0.36 5.22
CA GLU A 40 -5.63 0.42 5.90
C GLU A 40 -4.99 -0.43 6.99
N ARG A 41 -3.67 -0.55 6.96
CA ARG A 41 -2.88 -1.18 8.01
C ARG A 41 -1.99 -0.15 8.66
N SER A 42 -2.04 -0.11 9.99
CA SER A 42 -1.07 0.63 10.77
C SER A 42 -0.09 -0.33 11.44
N SER A 43 1.19 -0.03 11.32
CA SER A 43 2.27 -0.74 12.01
C SER A 43 3.05 0.25 12.85
N PHE A 44 3.49 -0.16 14.04
CA PHE A 44 4.33 0.66 14.89
C PHE A 44 5.79 0.26 14.66
N VAL A 45 6.62 1.25 14.33
CA VAL A 45 8.08 1.08 14.26
C VAL A 45 8.67 1.95 15.35
N GLY A 46 9.40 1.34 16.27
CA GLY A 46 10.00 2.07 17.38
C GLY A 46 11.36 1.54 17.78
N SER A 47 12.14 2.41 18.42
CA SER A 47 13.40 2.04 19.05
C SER A 47 13.31 2.25 20.56
N LEU A 48 13.85 1.28 21.30
CA LEU A 48 14.00 1.36 22.74
C LEU A 48 15.38 1.95 23.03
N SER A 49 15.43 3.14 23.62
CA SER A 49 16.69 3.69 24.14
C SER A 49 16.98 3.09 25.51
N TYR A 50 17.91 2.13 25.56
CA TYR A 50 18.37 1.52 26.81
C TYR A 50 19.02 2.51 27.79
N ARG A 51 19.50 3.66 27.30
CA ARG A 51 20.21 4.65 28.11
C ARG A 51 19.30 5.63 28.84
N THR A 52 18.09 5.86 28.33
CA THR A 52 17.14 6.86 28.85
C THR A 52 15.78 6.27 29.22
N GLY A 53 15.52 5.00 28.91
CA GLY A 53 14.20 4.37 29.12
C GLY A 53 13.10 4.92 28.20
N SER A 54 13.44 5.78 27.24
CA SER A 54 12.48 6.39 26.33
C SER A 54 12.18 5.48 25.14
N MET A 55 10.90 5.16 24.93
CA MET A 55 10.41 4.49 23.73
C MET A 55 9.93 5.55 22.74
N SER A 56 10.55 5.59 21.56
CA SER A 56 10.01 6.35 20.43
C SER A 56 9.34 5.36 19.49
N ALA A 57 8.03 5.50 19.28
CA ALA A 57 7.27 4.69 18.33
C ALA A 57 6.62 5.62 17.31
N SER A 58 6.91 5.38 16.04
CA SER A 58 6.26 6.04 14.91
C SER A 58 5.24 5.08 14.30
N GLN A 59 4.04 5.59 14.04
CA GLN A 59 3.00 4.82 13.34
C GLN A 59 3.23 4.96 11.83
N ILE A 60 3.54 3.85 11.17
CA ILE A 60 3.61 3.77 9.72
C ILE A 60 2.26 3.30 9.20
N LYS A 61 1.63 4.12 8.37
CA LYS A 61 0.42 3.77 7.65
C LYS A 61 0.78 3.08 6.34
N SER A 62 0.07 2.02 6.04
CA SER A 62 0.22 1.20 4.84
C SER A 62 -1.17 0.75 4.40
N TRP A 63 -1.27 0.18 3.21
CA TRP A 63 -2.52 -0.33 2.71
C TRP A 63 -2.33 -1.58 1.85
N ILE A 64 -3.40 -2.37 1.77
CA ILE A 64 -3.48 -3.54 0.92
C ILE A 64 -4.67 -3.39 -0.02
N GLY A 65 -4.42 -3.53 -1.31
CA GLY A 65 -5.45 -3.56 -2.34
C GLY A 65 -6.03 -4.97 -2.49
N TYR A 66 -7.34 -5.03 -2.76
CA TYR A 66 -8.04 -6.26 -3.13
C TYR A 66 -8.86 -6.04 -4.39
N GLN A 67 -8.99 -7.11 -5.18
CA GLN A 67 -10.01 -7.23 -6.22
C GLN A 67 -10.99 -8.32 -5.78
N GLY A 68 -12.22 -7.92 -5.47
CA GLY A 68 -13.18 -8.78 -4.78
C GLY A 68 -12.62 -9.27 -3.44
N PHE A 69 -12.29 -10.56 -3.34
CA PHE A 69 -11.70 -11.19 -2.14
C PHE A 69 -10.21 -11.50 -2.29
N THR A 70 -9.62 -11.25 -3.45
CA THR A 70 -8.23 -11.60 -3.74
C THR A 70 -7.33 -10.42 -3.48
N ARG A 71 -6.29 -10.63 -2.66
CA ARG A 71 -5.24 -9.63 -2.44
C ARG A 71 -4.46 -9.42 -3.74
N ILE A 72 -4.22 -8.16 -4.08
CA ILE A 72 -3.44 -7.77 -5.26
C ILE A 72 -2.28 -6.85 -4.87
N SER A 73 -1.24 -6.83 -5.70
CA SER A 73 -0.12 -5.90 -5.53
C SER A 73 -0.53 -4.46 -5.83
N GLU A 74 0.23 -3.49 -5.32
CA GLU A 74 0.01 -2.06 -5.60
C GLU A 74 0.09 -1.76 -7.11
N THR A 75 1.02 -2.41 -7.82
CA THR A 75 1.13 -2.32 -9.29
C THR A 75 -0.14 -2.82 -9.99
N GLU A 76 -0.63 -4.01 -9.62
CA GLU A 76 -1.85 -4.58 -10.21
C GLU A 76 -3.07 -3.72 -9.88
N PHE A 77 -3.17 -3.20 -8.66
CA PHE A 77 -4.24 -2.31 -8.24
C PHE A 77 -4.36 -1.09 -9.16
N TYR A 78 -3.25 -0.38 -9.38
CA TYR A 78 -3.25 0.78 -10.28
C TYR A 78 -3.46 0.40 -11.75
N SER A 79 -2.91 -0.74 -12.19
CA SER A 79 -3.11 -1.24 -13.55
C SER A 79 -4.58 -1.57 -13.84
N ILE A 80 -5.26 -2.27 -12.91
CA ILE A 80 -6.69 -2.62 -13.02
C ILE A 80 -7.55 -1.35 -13.02
N ALA A 81 -7.18 -0.36 -12.19
CA ALA A 81 -7.90 0.90 -12.11
C ALA A 81 -7.72 1.78 -13.38
N GLY A 82 -6.73 1.49 -14.22
CA GLY A 82 -6.40 2.24 -15.44
C GLY A 82 -5.30 3.30 -15.29
N TYR A 83 -4.62 3.33 -14.14
CA TYR A 83 -3.60 4.32 -13.77
C TYR A 83 -2.20 3.78 -14.09
N GLN A 84 -1.85 3.75 -15.37
CA GLN A 84 -0.63 3.11 -15.87
C GLN A 84 0.67 3.79 -15.38
N LYS A 85 0.64 5.12 -15.16
CA LYS A 85 1.81 5.85 -14.66
C LYS A 85 2.09 5.50 -13.21
N GLU A 86 1.05 5.44 -12.40
CA GLU A 86 1.08 5.07 -10.99
C GLU A 86 1.50 3.61 -10.82
N ALA A 87 1.01 2.71 -11.67
CA ALA A 87 1.44 1.32 -11.71
C ALA A 87 2.95 1.18 -12.01
N LEU A 88 3.47 2.00 -12.93
CA LEU A 88 4.90 2.04 -13.25
C LEU A 88 5.74 2.54 -12.07
N GLU A 89 5.30 3.60 -11.39
CA GLU A 89 5.98 4.15 -10.21
C GLU A 89 5.96 3.17 -9.03
N ALA A 90 4.81 2.52 -8.77
CA ALA A 90 4.71 1.45 -7.78
C ALA A 90 5.68 0.29 -8.08
N THR A 91 5.84 -0.07 -9.36
CA THR A 91 6.78 -1.12 -9.78
C THR A 91 8.23 -0.71 -9.54
N LYS A 92 8.60 0.52 -9.92
CA LYS A 92 9.95 1.05 -9.66
C LYS A 92 10.24 1.10 -8.17
N PHE A 93 9.27 1.53 -7.37
CA PHE A 93 9.37 1.56 -5.92
C PHE A 93 9.59 0.16 -5.35
N ALA A 94 8.76 -0.81 -5.71
CA ALA A 94 8.90 -2.20 -5.26
C ALA A 94 10.27 -2.80 -5.62
N LYS A 95 10.77 -2.54 -6.85
CA LYS A 95 12.09 -2.99 -7.28
C LYS A 95 13.22 -2.33 -6.48
N THR A 96 13.10 -1.02 -6.21
CA THR A 96 14.07 -0.26 -5.43
C THR A 96 14.11 -0.77 -3.99
N THR A 97 12.95 -0.96 -3.38
CA THR A 97 12.80 -1.52 -2.03
C THR A 97 13.40 -2.94 -1.95
N SER A 98 13.10 -3.80 -2.92
CA SER A 98 13.69 -5.15 -3.00
C SER A 98 15.22 -5.11 -3.12
N THR A 99 15.74 -4.21 -3.97
CA THR A 99 17.18 -4.01 -4.12
C THR A 99 17.83 -3.52 -2.82
N MET A 100 17.18 -2.62 -2.08
CA MET A 100 17.66 -2.13 -0.79
C MET A 100 17.70 -3.26 0.25
N VAL A 101 16.65 -4.08 0.33
CA VAL A 101 16.58 -5.23 1.26
C VAL A 101 17.65 -6.26 0.94
N TRP A 102 17.67 -6.78 -0.30
CA TRP A 102 18.58 -7.86 -0.67
C TRP A 102 20.03 -7.39 -0.84
N GLY A 103 20.24 -6.19 -1.37
CA GLY A 103 21.56 -5.59 -1.48
C GLY A 103 22.15 -5.28 -0.10
N GLY A 104 21.36 -4.69 0.80
CA GLY A 104 21.76 -4.45 2.17
C GLY A 104 22.07 -5.75 2.94
N PHE A 105 21.21 -6.75 2.80
CA PHE A 105 21.45 -8.09 3.36
C PHE A 105 22.75 -8.70 2.83
N GLY A 106 22.97 -8.66 1.51
CA GLY A 106 24.18 -9.19 0.89
C GLY A 106 25.46 -8.53 1.42
N VAL A 107 25.48 -7.19 1.51
CA VAL A 107 26.62 -6.44 2.06
C VAL A 107 26.86 -6.81 3.53
N ALA A 108 25.79 -6.93 4.33
CA ALA A 108 25.91 -7.32 5.73
C ALA A 108 26.47 -8.73 5.90
N MET A 109 26.06 -9.68 5.05
CA MET A 109 26.58 -11.06 5.07
C MET A 109 28.06 -11.12 4.68
N VAL A 110 28.51 -10.31 3.71
CA VAL A 110 29.94 -10.18 3.37
C VAL A 110 30.73 -9.63 4.56
N GLY A 111 30.21 -8.59 5.22
CA GLY A 111 30.81 -8.02 6.42
C GLY A 111 30.98 -9.05 7.53
N LEU A 112 29.91 -9.81 7.83
CA LEU A 112 29.94 -10.90 8.81
C LEU A 112 30.97 -11.97 8.43
N GLY A 113 31.05 -12.36 7.15
CA GLY A 113 32.04 -13.31 6.66
C GLY A 113 33.47 -12.85 6.92
N ILE A 114 33.80 -11.58 6.63
CA ILE A 114 35.12 -11.00 6.89
C ILE A 114 35.43 -11.01 8.39
N MET A 115 34.46 -10.64 9.24
CA MET A 115 34.65 -10.66 10.70
C MET A 115 34.95 -12.09 11.19
N LEU A 116 34.16 -13.08 10.76
CA LEU A 116 34.34 -14.47 11.16
C LEU A 116 35.69 -15.05 10.72
N LEU A 117 36.12 -14.76 9.49
CA LEU A 117 37.41 -15.24 8.97
C LEU A 117 38.60 -14.59 9.66
N THR A 118 38.48 -13.34 10.12
CA THR A 118 39.57 -12.59 10.75
C THR A 118 39.56 -12.62 12.28
N MET A 119 38.55 -13.24 12.89
CA MET A 119 38.42 -13.35 14.35
C MET A 119 39.59 -14.07 15.01
N ASN A 120 40.21 -15.04 14.31
CA ASN A 120 41.34 -15.82 14.86
C ASN A 120 42.68 -15.10 14.74
N ASP A 121 42.82 -14.20 13.77
CA ASP A 121 44.10 -13.55 13.44
C ASP A 121 44.31 -12.22 14.20
N PHE A 122 43.37 -11.83 15.08
CA PHE A 122 43.35 -10.53 15.79
C PHE A 122 43.58 -9.32 14.88
N SER A 123 43.33 -9.45 13.56
CA SER A 123 43.51 -8.34 12.63
C SER A 123 42.42 -7.30 12.89
N SER A 124 42.80 -6.19 13.52
CA SER A 124 41.90 -5.08 13.83
C SER A 124 41.24 -4.56 12.56
N LEU A 125 41.96 -4.55 11.44
CA LEU A 125 41.45 -4.13 10.13
C LEU A 125 40.29 -5.00 9.62
N GLY A 126 40.36 -6.33 9.77
CA GLY A 126 39.29 -7.23 9.37
C GLY A 126 38.04 -7.11 10.25
N LEU A 127 38.26 -6.95 11.56
CA LEU A 127 37.17 -6.79 12.52
C LEU A 127 36.43 -5.45 12.34
N TYR A 128 37.17 -4.35 12.19
CA TYR A 128 36.58 -3.02 11.94
C TYR A 128 36.00 -2.91 10.53
N GLY A 129 36.71 -3.39 9.51
CA GLY A 129 36.24 -3.36 8.13
C GLY A 129 34.97 -4.18 7.92
N GLY A 130 34.92 -5.39 8.48
CA GLY A 130 33.72 -6.23 8.47
C GLY A 130 32.57 -5.59 9.25
N GLY A 131 32.82 -5.02 10.44
CA GLY A 131 31.81 -4.32 11.23
C GLY A 131 31.17 -3.13 10.50
N VAL A 132 31.97 -2.34 9.77
CA VAL A 132 31.45 -1.23 8.94
C VAL A 132 30.53 -1.74 7.85
N LEU A 133 30.85 -2.88 7.20
CA LEU A 133 30.00 -3.48 6.17
C LEU A 133 28.69 -4.02 6.76
N VAL A 134 28.72 -4.63 7.95
CA VAL A 134 27.50 -5.08 8.63
C VAL A 134 26.56 -3.91 8.91
N ILE A 135 27.09 -2.83 9.49
CA ILE A 135 26.30 -1.62 9.78
C ILE A 135 25.82 -0.98 8.47
N GLY A 136 26.73 -0.81 7.51
CA GLY A 136 26.44 -0.18 6.21
C GLY A 136 25.40 -0.95 5.39
N GLY A 137 25.39 -2.28 5.44
CA GLY A 137 24.40 -3.13 4.78
C GLY A 137 23.05 -3.18 5.52
N SER A 138 23.07 -3.17 6.86
CA SER A 138 21.84 -3.23 7.66
C SER A 138 20.96 -1.97 7.54
N ILE A 139 21.54 -0.78 7.34
CA ILE A 139 20.78 0.48 7.19
C ILE A 139 19.83 0.45 5.97
N PRO A 140 20.30 0.27 4.72
CA PRO A 140 19.41 0.20 3.56
C PRO A 140 18.46 -0.99 3.65
N MET A 141 18.88 -2.11 4.25
CA MET A 141 18.02 -3.26 4.49
C MET A 141 16.82 -2.88 5.39
N LEU A 142 17.07 -2.20 6.51
CA LEU A 142 16.02 -1.73 7.41
C LEU A 142 15.12 -0.70 6.74
N ILE A 143 15.68 0.28 6.02
CA ILE A 143 14.90 1.28 5.27
C ILE A 143 13.98 0.59 4.27
N GLY A 144 14.50 -0.39 3.53
CA GLY A 144 13.70 -1.19 2.59
C GLY A 144 12.61 -1.99 3.29
N ALA A 145 12.93 -2.65 4.40
CA ALA A 145 11.97 -3.47 5.14
C ALA A 145 10.81 -2.65 5.75
N TYR A 146 11.04 -1.39 6.10
CA TYR A 146 10.02 -0.50 6.64
C TYR A 146 9.26 0.32 5.59
N ARG A 147 9.69 0.28 4.32
CA ARG A 147 8.95 0.90 3.20
C ARG A 147 7.79 0.00 2.79
N THR A 148 6.56 0.48 2.97
CA THR A 148 5.34 -0.32 2.79
C THR A 148 4.70 -0.14 1.42
N ASN A 149 4.28 1.08 1.09
CA ASN A 149 3.60 1.41 -0.16
C ASN A 149 4.25 2.63 -0.83
N TRP A 150 4.14 2.72 -2.15
CA TRP A 150 4.56 3.91 -2.90
C TRP A 150 3.58 5.07 -2.68
N SER A 151 2.27 4.77 -2.73
CA SER A 151 1.22 5.76 -2.56
C SER A 151 0.62 5.78 -1.15
N THR A 152 -0.05 6.89 -0.84
CA THR A 152 -0.80 7.03 0.41
C THR A 152 -2.12 6.26 0.35
N VAL A 153 -2.61 5.84 1.53
CA VAL A 153 -3.92 5.19 1.70
C VAL A 153 -5.05 6.00 1.06
N GLY A 154 -5.05 7.33 1.26
CA GLY A 154 -6.07 8.21 0.70
C GLY A 154 -6.09 8.23 -0.84
N ASN A 155 -4.92 8.18 -1.48
CA ASN A 155 -4.84 8.09 -2.93
C ASN A 155 -5.39 6.75 -3.44
N ALA A 156 -5.02 5.64 -2.78
CA ALA A 156 -5.55 4.32 -3.13
C ALA A 156 -7.06 4.24 -2.96
N MET A 157 -7.61 4.79 -1.86
CA MET A 157 -9.05 4.84 -1.62
C MET A 157 -9.79 5.64 -2.69
N SER A 158 -9.28 6.82 -3.05
CA SER A 158 -9.87 7.65 -4.12
C SER A 158 -9.88 6.93 -5.47
N VAL A 159 -8.79 6.24 -5.81
CA VAL A 159 -8.69 5.45 -7.05
C VAL A 159 -9.65 4.26 -7.06
N ALA A 160 -9.79 3.54 -5.94
CA ALA A 160 -10.76 2.46 -5.82
C ALA A 160 -12.21 2.96 -5.99
N GLU A 161 -12.55 4.10 -5.37
CA GLU A 161 -13.87 4.71 -5.48
C GLU A 161 -14.20 5.09 -6.93
N GLU A 162 -13.28 5.80 -7.60
CA GLU A 162 -13.48 6.22 -9.00
C GLU A 162 -13.64 5.01 -9.93
N TYR A 163 -12.82 3.97 -9.75
CA TYR A 163 -12.94 2.72 -10.49
C TYR A 163 -14.28 2.03 -10.26
N ASN A 164 -14.71 1.91 -8.99
CA ASN A 164 -15.95 1.23 -8.63
C ASN A 164 -17.19 1.96 -9.18
N ILE A 165 -17.17 3.30 -9.24
CA ILE A 165 -18.23 4.09 -9.87
C ILE A 165 -18.30 3.78 -11.37
N ARG A 166 -17.16 3.73 -12.08
CA ARG A 166 -17.12 3.37 -13.50
C ARG A 166 -17.59 1.94 -13.74
N LEU A 167 -17.16 1.02 -12.89
CA LEU A 167 -17.53 -0.40 -12.96
C LEU A 167 -19.03 -0.59 -12.81
N LYS A 168 -19.64 0.06 -11.80
CA LYS A 168 -21.09 0.01 -11.57
C LYS A 168 -21.86 0.48 -12.81
N LYS A 169 -21.50 1.64 -13.38
CA LYS A 169 -22.13 2.17 -14.60
C LYS A 169 -22.01 1.22 -15.78
N LYS A 170 -20.86 0.56 -15.95
CA LYS A 170 -20.62 -0.40 -17.03
C LYS A 170 -21.49 -1.66 -16.90
N ILE A 171 -21.65 -2.17 -15.68
CA ILE A 171 -22.50 -3.34 -15.39
C ILE A 171 -23.98 -3.00 -15.64
N GLU A 172 -24.41 -1.81 -15.24
CA GLU A 172 -25.78 -1.31 -15.49
C GLU A 172 -26.06 -1.15 -16.99
N SER A 173 -25.09 -0.65 -17.78
CA SER A 173 -25.26 -0.48 -19.22
C SER A 173 -25.25 -1.78 -20.01
N SER A 174 -24.63 -2.84 -19.48
CA SER A 174 -24.50 -4.14 -20.19
C SER A 174 -25.77 -4.99 -20.10
N ALA A 175 -26.75 -4.59 -19.28
CA ALA A 175 -28.02 -5.29 -19.09
C ALA A 175 -29.19 -4.71 -19.91
N LYS A 176 -28.94 -3.66 -20.72
CA LYS A 176 -29.90 -3.06 -21.63
C LYS A 176 -29.67 -3.56 -23.05
#